data_AF-A0A6V8PKS8-F1
#
_entry.id   AF-A0A6V8PKS8-F1
#
_cell.length_a   1.000
_cell.length_b   1.000
_cell.length_c   1.000
_cell.angle_alpha   90.00
_cell.angle_beta   90.00
_cell.angle_gamma   90.00
#
_symmetry.space_group_name_H-M   'P 1'
#
loop_
_entity.id
_entity.type
_entity.pdbx_description
1 polymer ?
#
loop_
_entity_poly.entity_id
_entity_poly.type
_entity_poly.pdbx_seq_one_letter_code
_entity_poly.pdbx_strand_id
1 'polypeptide(L)'
;MAELREGELRQASQILGIKDLRILGYGDGKLSQVDSYEAEGKIVKIIREVRPQVVLTFGPDGISGHPDHIAISQLTTAAFKSAGDRKKYPEHFQEELAPYEPQKLYYTTLPRFIAETMKREDLPLFGYEDDQIATIIDITPYLETKMKAIYCHRGQGDYERFVERQNRGLLHREYFHLAISRLGEPGEKEEDLFQGLR
;
A
#
# COMPACT_ATOMS: atom_id res chain seq x y z
N MET A 1 3.32 -23.59 3.94
CA MET A 1 2.33 -22.48 3.88
C MET A 1 2.87 -21.23 3.19
N ALA A 2 4.09 -20.77 3.49
CA ALA A 2 4.69 -19.62 2.82
C ALA A 2 4.81 -19.79 1.28
N GLU A 3 5.34 -20.92 0.80
CA GLU A 3 5.47 -21.21 -0.63
C GLU A 3 4.13 -21.21 -1.39
N LEU A 4 3.08 -21.72 -0.74
CA LEU A 4 1.72 -21.69 -1.29
C LEU A 4 1.24 -20.24 -1.46
N ARG A 5 1.32 -19.42 -0.40
CA ARG A 5 0.88 -18.02 -0.42
C ARG A 5 1.71 -17.17 -1.38
N GLU A 6 2.99 -17.46 -1.54
CA GLU A 6 3.83 -16.85 -2.57
C GLU A 6 3.34 -17.21 -3.98
N GLY A 7 3.03 -18.48 -4.23
CA GLY A 7 2.43 -18.92 -5.49
C GLY A 7 1.09 -18.25 -5.79
N GLU A 8 0.24 -18.06 -4.78
CA GLU A 8 -1.01 -17.30 -4.91
C GLU A 8 -0.75 -15.83 -5.26
N LEU A 9 0.19 -15.17 -4.57
CA LEU A 9 0.58 -13.78 -4.80
C LEU A 9 1.13 -13.57 -6.22
N ARG A 10 1.96 -14.48 -6.72
CA ARG A 10 2.50 -14.43 -8.08
C ARG A 10 1.40 -14.53 -9.14
N GLN A 11 0.41 -15.41 -8.93
CA GLN A 11 -0.75 -15.52 -9.83
C GLN A 11 -1.62 -14.25 -9.80
N ALA A 12 -1.93 -13.74 -8.61
CA ALA A 12 -2.66 -12.49 -8.45
C ALA A 12 -1.94 -11.32 -9.15
N SER A 13 -0.61 -11.24 -8.98
CA SER A 13 0.23 -10.22 -9.61
C SER A 13 0.18 -10.28 -11.14
N GLN A 14 0.20 -11.49 -11.72
CA GLN A 14 0.05 -11.67 -13.18
C GLN A 14 -1.31 -11.19 -13.68
N ILE A 15 -2.39 -11.49 -12.97
CA ILE A 15 -3.75 -11.05 -13.31
C ILE A 15 -3.87 -9.52 -13.26
N LEU A 16 -3.24 -8.90 -12.26
CA LEU A 16 -3.20 -7.44 -12.10
C LEU A 16 -2.23 -6.76 -13.07
N GLY A 17 -1.43 -7.52 -13.84
CA GLY A 17 -0.44 -6.97 -14.77
C GLY A 17 0.82 -6.42 -14.11
N ILE A 18 1.11 -6.80 -12.85
CA ILE A 18 2.32 -6.42 -12.13
C ILE A 18 3.53 -7.14 -12.72
N LYS A 19 4.46 -6.37 -13.29
CA LYS A 19 5.65 -6.89 -13.98
C LYS A 19 6.87 -7.06 -13.07
N ASP A 20 6.98 -6.25 -12.02
CA ASP A 20 8.05 -6.28 -11.05
C ASP A 20 7.45 -6.58 -9.67
N LEU A 21 7.59 -7.82 -9.21
CA LEU A 21 7.16 -8.28 -7.89
C LEU A 21 8.39 -8.63 -7.06
N ARG A 22 8.54 -7.95 -5.93
CA ARG A 22 9.67 -8.15 -5.01
C ARG A 22 9.17 -8.57 -3.63
N ILE A 23 9.64 -9.72 -3.17
CA ILE A 23 9.30 -10.29 -1.85
C ILE A 23 10.50 -10.11 -0.94
N LEU A 24 10.36 -9.32 0.13
CA LEU A 24 11.47 -8.97 1.03
C LEU A 24 11.81 -10.07 2.05
N GLY A 25 11.01 -11.14 2.11
CA GLY A 25 11.31 -12.35 2.88
C GLY A 25 11.11 -12.23 4.40
N TYR A 26 10.48 -11.16 4.89
CA TYR A 26 10.14 -11.02 6.31
C TYR A 26 8.99 -11.96 6.69
N GLY A 27 9.04 -12.49 7.93
CA GLY A 27 8.02 -13.41 8.43
C GLY A 27 6.70 -12.71 8.74
N ASP A 28 5.58 -13.39 8.45
CA ASP A 28 4.22 -12.92 8.76
C ASP A 28 4.02 -12.77 10.28
N GLY A 29 3.47 -11.62 10.69
CA GLY A 29 3.32 -11.19 12.08
C GLY A 29 4.63 -10.84 12.79
N LYS A 30 5.75 -10.73 12.05
CA LYS A 30 7.10 -10.49 12.60
C LYS A 30 7.73 -9.20 12.12
N LEU A 31 7.08 -8.44 11.24
CA LEU A 31 7.71 -7.26 10.64
C LEU A 31 8.05 -6.19 11.68
N SER A 32 7.26 -6.06 12.74
CA SER A 32 7.54 -5.14 13.85
C SER A 32 8.77 -5.51 14.70
N GLN A 33 9.35 -6.70 14.49
CA GLN A 33 10.47 -7.23 15.28
C GLN A 33 11.79 -7.24 14.49
N VAL A 34 11.76 -6.86 13.21
CA VAL A 34 12.97 -6.84 12.37
C VAL A 34 13.80 -5.59 12.65
N ASP A 35 15.06 -5.59 12.21
CA ASP A 35 15.89 -4.39 12.24
C ASP A 35 15.29 -3.33 11.30
N SER A 36 14.81 -2.24 11.89
CA SER A 36 14.15 -1.17 11.15
C SER A 36 15.09 -0.44 10.20
N TYR A 37 16.39 -0.32 10.52
CA TYR A 37 17.37 0.30 9.63
C TYR A 37 17.56 -0.56 8.38
N GLU A 38 17.67 -1.88 8.56
CA GLU A 38 17.81 -2.85 7.46
C GLU A 38 16.56 -2.88 6.57
N ALA A 39 15.37 -2.94 7.16
CA ALA A 39 14.12 -2.98 6.42
C ALA A 39 13.81 -1.66 5.70
N GLU A 40 14.02 -0.50 6.35
CA GLU A 40 13.92 0.81 5.69
C GLU A 40 14.93 0.90 4.53
N GLY A 41 16.16 0.42 4.72
CA GLY A 41 17.22 0.41 3.70
C GLY A 41 16.82 -0.35 2.44
N LYS A 42 16.22 -1.54 2.57
CA LYS A 42 15.68 -2.29 1.42
C LYS A 42 14.62 -1.51 0.65
N ILE A 43 13.72 -0.82 1.36
CA ILE A 43 12.67 -0.01 0.70
C ILE A 43 13.29 1.21 0.02
N VAL A 44 14.26 1.89 0.65
CA VAL A 44 15.01 2.99 0.03
C VAL A 44 15.70 2.54 -1.25
N LYS A 45 16.34 1.37 -1.24
CA LYS A 45 16.97 0.79 -2.41
C LYS A 45 15.98 0.61 -3.56
N ILE A 46 14.82 0.00 -3.28
CA ILE A 46 13.74 -0.17 -4.27
C ILE A 46 13.27 1.17 -4.83
N ILE A 47 13.07 2.18 -3.97
CA ILE A 47 12.66 3.52 -4.42
C ILE A 47 13.70 4.13 -5.37
N ARG A 48 15.00 3.99 -5.08
CA ARG A 48 16.08 4.52 -5.94
C ARG A 48 16.20 3.77 -7.26
N GLU A 49 15.93 2.46 -7.28
CA GLU A 49 15.95 1.62 -8.48
C GLU A 49 14.74 1.87 -9.38
N VAL A 50 13.53 1.86 -8.81
CA VAL A 50 12.26 2.00 -9.57
C VAL A 50 11.99 3.45 -9.93
N ARG A 51 12.46 4.41 -9.11
CA ARG A 51 12.18 5.84 -9.25
C ARG A 51 10.69 6.16 -9.39
N PRO A 52 9.82 5.68 -8.46
CA PRO A 52 8.38 5.84 -8.58
C PRO A 52 7.94 7.29 -8.40
N GLN A 53 6.95 7.77 -9.15
CA GLN A 53 6.40 9.10 -8.88
C GLN A 53 5.45 9.08 -7.67
N VAL A 54 4.74 7.97 -7.47
CA VAL A 54 3.77 7.76 -6.40
C VAL A 54 4.15 6.50 -5.61
N VAL A 55 4.08 6.58 -4.28
CA VAL A 55 4.23 5.44 -3.36
C VAL A 55 2.92 5.25 -2.59
N LEU A 56 2.46 4.00 -2.49
CA LEU A 56 1.28 3.61 -1.71
C LEU A 56 1.70 2.71 -0.55
N THR A 57 1.12 2.92 0.63
CA THR A 57 1.28 2.04 1.80
C THR A 57 0.06 2.15 2.73
N PHE A 58 0.09 1.53 3.91
CA PHE A 58 -0.96 1.68 4.91
C PHE A 58 -0.82 3.00 5.69
N GLY A 59 -1.92 3.47 6.27
CA GLY A 59 -1.89 4.52 7.29
C GLY A 59 -1.27 4.07 8.61
N PRO A 60 -1.00 4.99 9.55
CA PRO A 60 -0.39 4.67 10.85
C PRO A 60 -1.20 3.67 11.70
N ASP A 61 -2.50 3.57 11.44
CA ASP A 61 -3.45 2.63 12.03
C ASP A 61 -3.45 1.23 11.39
N GLY A 62 -2.79 1.07 10.23
CA GLY A 62 -2.72 -0.21 9.51
C GLY A 62 -4.05 -0.70 8.94
N ILE A 63 -5.07 0.16 8.85
CA ILE A 63 -6.49 -0.11 8.56
C ILE A 63 -7.18 -0.98 9.62
N SER A 64 -6.56 -2.08 10.03
CA SER A 64 -7.10 -3.05 10.98
C SER A 64 -6.32 -3.15 12.28
N GLY A 65 -5.31 -2.30 12.50
CA GLY A 65 -4.41 -2.41 13.65
C GLY A 65 -3.43 -3.58 13.58
N HIS A 66 -3.36 -4.30 12.45
CA HIS A 66 -2.43 -5.41 12.31
C HIS A 66 -0.98 -4.92 12.46
N PRO A 67 -0.16 -5.54 13.35
CA PRO A 67 1.19 -5.05 13.65
C PRO A 67 2.08 -4.89 12.41
N ASP A 68 1.98 -5.81 11.44
CA ASP A 68 2.78 -5.71 10.21
C ASP A 68 2.32 -4.56 9.30
N HIS A 69 1.03 -4.23 9.28
CA HIS A 69 0.53 -3.09 8.49
C HIS A 69 1.02 -1.76 9.08
N ILE A 70 1.04 -1.66 10.41
CA ILE A 70 1.60 -0.50 11.12
C ILE A 70 3.12 -0.41 10.87
N ALA A 71 3.84 -1.53 10.97
CA ALA A 71 5.28 -1.57 10.75
C ALA A 71 5.65 -1.17 9.31
N ILE A 72 4.99 -1.73 8.29
CA ILE A 72 5.27 -1.36 6.90
C ILE A 72 4.88 0.08 6.58
N SER A 73 3.83 0.62 7.21
CA SER A 73 3.46 2.04 7.11
C SER A 73 4.62 2.93 7.59
N GLN A 74 5.15 2.65 8.79
CA GLN A 74 6.26 3.41 9.36
C GLN A 74 7.53 3.30 8.51
N LEU A 75 7.92 2.08 8.12
CA LEU A 75 9.11 1.81 7.32
C LEU A 75 9.04 2.48 5.94
N THR A 76 7.90 2.37 5.26
CA THR A 76 7.72 2.97 3.93
C THR A 76 7.72 4.50 4.00
N THR A 77 7.09 5.07 5.04
CA THR A 77 7.07 6.53 5.25
C THR A 77 8.47 7.08 5.55
N ALA A 78 9.26 6.36 6.35
CA ALA A 78 10.66 6.70 6.60
C ALA A 78 11.49 6.60 5.32
N ALA A 79 11.36 5.49 4.58
CA ALA A 79 12.07 5.26 3.33
C ALA A 79 11.75 6.32 2.26
N PHE A 80 10.48 6.74 2.14
CA PHE A 80 10.06 7.82 1.23
C PHE A 80 10.80 9.14 1.49
N LYS A 81 11.05 9.46 2.77
CA LYS A 81 11.79 10.66 3.19
C LYS A 81 13.31 10.46 2.98
N SER A 82 13.82 9.29 3.34
CA SER A 82 15.25 8.95 3.28
C SER A 82 15.77 8.74 1.85
N ALA A 83 14.93 8.38 0.87
CA ALA A 83 15.39 8.01 -0.47
C ALA A 83 16.14 9.13 -1.22
N GLY A 84 15.77 10.39 -0.97
CA GLY A 84 16.45 11.58 -1.50
C GLY A 84 17.68 12.03 -0.72
N ASP A 85 17.84 11.57 0.52
CA ASP A 85 18.93 12.01 1.39
C ASP A 85 20.23 11.25 1.09
N ARG A 86 21.27 12.00 0.68
CA ARG A 86 22.62 11.47 0.40
C ARG A 86 23.34 10.95 1.63
N LYS A 87 22.91 11.30 2.84
CA LYS A 87 23.51 10.82 4.09
C LYS A 87 22.91 9.48 4.53
N LYS A 88 21.77 9.09 3.96
CA LYS A 88 21.06 7.84 4.28
C LYS A 88 21.45 6.74 3.30
N TYR A 89 21.86 5.60 3.85
CA TYR A 89 22.26 4.41 3.10
C TYR A 89 23.31 4.70 2.02
N PRO A 90 24.51 5.21 2.39
CA PRO A 90 25.56 5.55 1.44
C PRO A 90 26.08 4.35 0.63
N GLU A 91 25.95 3.14 1.17
CA GLU A 91 26.28 1.87 0.51
C GLU A 91 25.54 1.69 -0.83
N HIS A 92 24.31 2.20 -0.96
CA HIS A 92 23.57 2.12 -2.23
C HIS A 92 24.24 2.90 -3.37
N PHE A 93 25.05 3.93 -3.07
CA PHE A 93 25.75 4.68 -4.11
C PHE A 93 26.93 3.90 -4.71
N GLN A 94 27.42 2.87 -4.03
CA GLN A 94 28.39 1.93 -4.59
C GLN A 94 27.75 1.06 -5.69
N GLU A 95 26.43 0.90 -5.65
CA GLU A 95 25.62 0.24 -6.68
C GLU A 95 25.09 1.24 -7.73
N GLU A 96 25.67 2.45 -7.79
CA GLU A 96 25.29 3.52 -8.72
C GLU A 96 23.83 4.01 -8.57
N LEU A 97 23.18 3.70 -7.44
CA LEU A 97 21.80 4.12 -7.17
C LEU A 97 21.76 5.56 -6.66
N ALA A 98 21.62 6.50 -7.58
CA ALA A 98 21.49 7.92 -7.25
C ALA A 98 20.30 8.19 -6.30
N PRO A 99 20.38 9.23 -5.45
CA PRO A 99 19.24 9.65 -4.64
C PRO A 99 18.03 9.93 -5.51
N TYR A 100 16.86 9.65 -4.98
CA TYR A 100 15.60 9.87 -5.67
C TYR A 100 14.51 10.28 -4.68
N GLU A 101 13.76 11.31 -5.06
CA GLU A 101 12.67 11.85 -4.26
C GLU A 101 11.34 11.58 -4.99
N PRO A 102 10.55 10.58 -4.57
CA PRO A 102 9.23 10.35 -5.13
C PRO A 102 8.32 11.56 -4.88
N GLN A 103 7.34 11.83 -5.73
CA GLN A 103 6.57 13.08 -5.61
C GLN A 103 5.42 13.01 -4.61
N LYS A 104 4.74 11.86 -4.50
CA LYS A 104 3.59 11.69 -3.59
C LYS A 104 3.63 10.37 -2.82
N LEU A 105 3.28 10.43 -1.54
CA LEU A 105 3.01 9.28 -0.67
C LEU A 105 1.53 9.29 -0.29
N TYR A 106 0.83 8.21 -0.61
CA TYR A 106 -0.54 8.00 -0.15
C TYR A 106 -0.64 6.82 0.81
N TYR A 107 -1.58 6.95 1.74
CA TYR A 107 -2.05 5.86 2.57
C TYR A 107 -3.36 5.33 2.01
N THR A 108 -3.42 4.04 1.69
CA THR A 108 -4.68 3.34 1.43
C THR A 108 -5.52 3.37 2.70
N THR A 109 -6.79 3.77 2.57
CA THR A 109 -7.68 3.98 3.71
C THR A 109 -9.12 3.55 3.40
N LEU A 110 -10.00 3.70 4.38
CA LEU A 110 -11.44 3.53 4.28
C LEU A 110 -12.13 4.80 4.78
N PRO A 111 -13.23 5.26 4.16
CA PRO A 111 -14.13 6.21 4.79
C PRO A 111 -14.65 5.69 6.13
N ARG A 112 -14.81 6.59 7.10
CA ARG A 112 -15.30 6.25 8.44
C ARG A 112 -16.60 5.44 8.41
N PHE A 113 -17.56 5.84 7.58
CA PHE A 113 -18.82 5.11 7.47
C PHE A 113 -18.64 3.67 6.96
N ILE A 114 -17.69 3.42 6.05
CA ILE A 114 -17.37 2.07 5.56
C ILE A 114 -16.72 1.26 6.67
N ALA A 115 -15.74 1.82 7.36
CA ALA A 115 -15.07 1.17 8.48
C ALA A 115 -16.08 0.80 9.59
N GLU A 116 -17.00 1.70 9.95
CA GLU A 116 -18.05 1.45 10.94
C GLU A 116 -19.06 0.38 10.52
N THR A 117 -19.37 0.31 9.22
CA THR A 117 -20.28 -0.70 8.65
C THR A 117 -19.63 -2.09 8.61
N MET A 118 -18.31 -2.16 8.48
CA MET A 118 -17.57 -3.39 8.24
C MET A 118 -16.79 -3.91 9.46
N LYS A 119 -16.59 -3.09 10.50
CA LYS A 119 -15.86 -3.49 11.70
C LYS A 119 -16.60 -4.61 12.43
N ARG A 120 -15.84 -5.48 13.06
CA ARG A 120 -16.31 -6.56 13.93
C ARG A 120 -15.32 -6.74 15.08
N GLU A 121 -15.70 -7.52 16.08
CA GLU A 121 -14.90 -7.68 17.30
C GLU A 121 -13.48 -8.22 17.01
N ASP A 122 -13.35 -9.17 16.08
CA ASP A 122 -12.10 -9.80 15.67
C ASP A 122 -11.43 -9.12 14.46
N LEU A 123 -12.02 -8.03 13.95
CA LEU A 123 -11.45 -7.20 12.89
C LEU A 123 -11.87 -5.74 13.13
N PRO A 124 -11.14 -5.02 14.00
CA PRO A 124 -11.32 -3.58 14.10
C PRO A 124 -10.97 -2.97 12.73
N LEU A 125 -11.66 -1.88 12.39
CA LEU A 125 -11.36 -1.08 11.20
C LEU A 125 -11.31 0.39 11.60
N PHE A 126 -10.24 1.06 11.21
CA PHE A 126 -10.03 2.48 11.42
C PHE A 126 -10.30 3.20 10.11
N GLY A 127 -11.27 4.12 10.13
CA GLY A 127 -11.68 4.87 8.96
C GLY A 127 -11.45 6.36 9.13
N TYR A 128 -11.21 7.02 8.00
CA TYR A 128 -10.85 8.42 7.90
C TYR A 128 -12.10 9.26 7.65
N GLU A 129 -12.11 10.48 8.18
CA GLU A 129 -13.14 11.46 7.84
C GLU A 129 -13.03 11.87 6.36
N ASP A 130 -14.13 12.39 5.82
CA ASP A 130 -14.24 12.70 4.40
C ASP A 130 -13.23 13.77 3.94
N ASP A 131 -12.91 14.73 4.80
CA ASP A 131 -11.90 15.78 4.60
C ASP A 131 -10.46 15.27 4.69
N GLN A 132 -10.25 14.10 5.29
CA GLN A 132 -8.95 13.44 5.32
C GLN A 132 -8.73 12.55 4.08
N ILE A 133 -9.75 12.31 3.24
CA ILE A 133 -9.62 11.53 2.00
C ILE A 133 -9.31 12.49 0.86
N ALA A 134 -8.11 12.36 0.29
CA ALA A 134 -7.61 13.22 -0.78
C ALA A 134 -7.93 12.67 -2.18
N THR A 135 -8.00 11.35 -2.35
CA THR A 135 -8.21 10.72 -3.66
C THR A 135 -9.22 9.59 -3.57
N ILE A 136 -10.14 9.53 -4.53
CA ILE A 136 -11.13 8.45 -4.67
C ILE A 136 -11.08 7.96 -6.10
N ILE A 137 -10.74 6.69 -6.29
CA ILE A 137 -10.66 6.08 -7.61
C ILE A 137 -11.86 5.15 -7.79
N ASP A 138 -12.66 5.41 -8.83
CA ASP A 138 -13.67 4.45 -9.27
C ASP A 138 -12.99 3.32 -10.04
N ILE A 139 -13.02 2.12 -9.45
CA ILE A 139 -12.44 0.91 -10.02
C ILE A 139 -13.51 -0.03 -10.59
N THR A 140 -14.74 0.45 -10.79
CA THR A 140 -15.82 -0.32 -11.43
C THR A 140 -15.37 -1.02 -12.72
N PRO A 141 -14.63 -0.36 -13.64
CA PRO A 141 -14.14 -1.02 -14.86
C PRO A 141 -13.16 -2.18 -14.60
N TYR A 142 -12.56 -2.24 -13.41
CA TYR A 142 -11.51 -3.20 -13.03
C TYR A 142 -11.97 -4.21 -11.96
N LEU A 143 -13.24 -4.15 -11.52
CA LEU A 143 -13.77 -5.01 -10.47
C LEU A 143 -13.60 -6.51 -10.77
N GLU A 144 -13.86 -6.92 -12.01
CA GLU A 144 -13.68 -8.33 -12.40
C GLU A 144 -12.23 -8.78 -12.24
N THR A 145 -11.27 -7.94 -12.66
CA THR A 145 -9.83 -8.20 -12.51
C THR A 145 -9.43 -8.27 -11.04
N LYS A 146 -9.92 -7.35 -10.21
CA LYS A 146 -9.70 -7.36 -8.76
C LYS A 146 -10.21 -8.64 -8.12
N MET A 147 -11.43 -9.08 -8.47
CA MET A 147 -11.99 -10.32 -7.92
C MET A 147 -11.24 -11.57 -8.37
N LYS A 148 -10.78 -11.62 -9.63
CA LYS A 148 -9.92 -12.72 -10.11
C LYS A 148 -8.61 -12.79 -9.33
N ALA A 149 -7.99 -11.65 -9.04
CA ALA A 149 -6.77 -11.60 -8.22
C ALA A 149 -7.03 -12.02 -6.77
N ILE A 150 -8.13 -11.57 -6.16
CA ILE A 150 -8.53 -11.99 -4.80
C ILE A 150 -8.80 -13.50 -4.76
N TYR A 151 -9.41 -14.07 -5.80
CA TYR A 151 -9.68 -15.52 -5.87
C TYR A 151 -8.41 -16.38 -5.87
N CYS A 152 -7.28 -15.86 -6.33
CA CYS A 152 -5.99 -16.56 -6.21
C CYS A 152 -5.63 -16.83 -4.74
N HIS A 153 -6.08 -15.98 -3.81
CA HIS A 153 -5.82 -16.10 -2.38
C HIS A 153 -6.86 -16.91 -1.61
N ARG A 154 -7.71 -17.71 -2.29
CA ARG A 154 -8.75 -18.53 -1.65
C ARG A 154 -8.22 -19.48 -0.58
N GLY A 155 -6.95 -19.90 -0.63
CA GLY A 155 -6.31 -20.69 0.42
C GLY A 155 -6.23 -19.98 1.78
N GLN A 156 -6.48 -18.67 1.81
CA GLN A 156 -6.49 -17.83 3.02
C GLN A 156 -7.89 -17.71 3.65
N GLY A 157 -8.94 -18.23 3.00
CA GLY A 157 -10.29 -18.34 3.58
C GLY A 157 -11.10 -17.04 3.64
N ASP A 158 -10.63 -15.95 3.02
CA ASP A 158 -11.33 -14.66 3.02
C ASP A 158 -12.12 -14.38 1.73
N TYR A 159 -12.08 -15.26 0.72
CA TYR A 159 -12.68 -15.00 -0.60
C TYR A 159 -14.18 -14.72 -0.51
N GLU A 160 -14.93 -15.53 0.24
CA GLU A 160 -16.37 -15.38 0.43
C GLU A 160 -16.73 -14.02 1.02
N ARG A 161 -15.87 -13.45 1.89
CA ARG A 161 -16.06 -12.13 2.47
C ARG A 161 -15.90 -11.02 1.44
N PHE A 162 -14.98 -11.17 0.49
CA PHE A 162 -14.85 -10.22 -0.62
C PHE A 162 -16.05 -10.28 -1.57
N VAL A 163 -16.59 -11.48 -1.82
CA VAL A 163 -17.83 -11.63 -2.59
C VAL A 163 -19.00 -10.93 -1.89
N GLU A 164 -19.15 -11.09 -0.57
CA GLU A 164 -20.17 -10.38 0.21
C GLU A 164 -20.02 -8.85 0.10
N ARG A 165 -18.79 -8.35 0.27
CA ARG A 165 -18.48 -6.90 0.12
C ARG A 165 -18.80 -6.39 -1.27
N GLN A 166 -18.47 -7.15 -2.31
CA GLN A 166 -18.84 -6.81 -3.68
C GLN A 166 -20.35 -6.75 -3.86
N ASN A 167 -21.09 -7.74 -3.38
CA ASN A 167 -22.56 -7.77 -3.49
C ASN A 167 -23.22 -6.59 -2.77
N ARG A 168 -22.58 -6.06 -1.73
CA ARG A 168 -22.98 -4.84 -1.02
C ARG A 168 -22.48 -3.55 -1.69
N GLY A 169 -21.79 -3.65 -2.83
CA GLY A 169 -21.23 -2.51 -3.55
C GLY A 169 -20.08 -1.83 -2.83
N LEU A 170 -19.32 -2.51 -1.97
CA LEU A 170 -18.25 -1.89 -1.16
C LEU A 170 -16.85 -1.98 -1.76
N LEU A 171 -16.69 -2.57 -2.96
CA LEU A 171 -15.39 -2.74 -3.61
C LEU A 171 -15.18 -1.89 -4.87
N HIS A 172 -16.17 -1.11 -5.30
CA HIS A 172 -16.12 -0.35 -6.56
C HIS A 172 -15.29 0.93 -6.49
N ARG A 173 -14.88 1.34 -5.29
CA ARG A 173 -14.02 2.50 -5.06
C ARG A 173 -12.84 2.14 -4.17
N GLU A 174 -11.72 2.82 -4.41
CA GLU A 174 -10.56 2.82 -3.52
C GLU A 174 -10.28 4.25 -3.04
N TYR A 175 -9.87 4.36 -1.77
CA TYR A 175 -9.78 5.64 -1.07
C TYR A 175 -8.38 5.82 -0.53
N PHE A 176 -7.86 7.04 -0.69
CA PHE A 176 -6.48 7.34 -0.33
C PHE A 176 -6.39 8.67 0.43
N HIS A 177 -5.60 8.66 1.49
CA HIS A 177 -5.17 9.86 2.20
C HIS A 177 -3.80 10.28 1.66
N LEU A 178 -3.64 11.55 1.27
CA LEU A 178 -2.36 12.08 0.81
C LEU A 178 -1.48 12.43 2.01
N ALA A 179 -0.56 11.55 2.35
CA ALA A 179 0.29 11.68 3.55
C ALA A 179 1.43 12.70 3.36
N ILE A 180 2.06 12.69 2.18
CA ILE A 180 3.14 13.62 1.83
C ILE A 180 3.03 13.96 0.35
N SER A 181 3.05 15.26 0.03
CA SER A 181 3.14 15.76 -1.35
C SER A 181 4.29 16.75 -1.47
N ARG A 182 5.14 16.54 -2.48
CA ARG A 182 6.15 17.53 -2.91
C ARG A 182 5.60 18.53 -3.93
N LEU A 183 4.31 18.46 -4.26
CA LEU A 183 3.63 19.35 -5.23
C LEU A 183 2.70 20.37 -4.56
N GLY A 184 2.59 20.35 -3.23
CA GLY A 184 1.57 21.09 -2.47
C GLY A 184 0.33 20.24 -2.17
N GLU A 185 -0.63 20.85 -1.49
CA GLU A 185 -1.92 20.21 -1.16
C GLU A 185 -2.90 20.29 -2.35
N PRO A 186 -3.68 19.23 -2.61
CA PRO A 186 -4.74 19.27 -3.61
C PRO A 186 -5.86 20.20 -3.13
N GLY A 187 -6.43 20.99 -4.05
CA GLY A 187 -7.54 21.91 -3.74
C GLY A 187 -8.90 21.23 -3.63
N GLU A 188 -9.11 20.15 -4.39
CA GLU A 188 -10.30 19.29 -4.37
C GLU A 188 -9.86 17.82 -4.37
N LYS A 189 -10.79 16.90 -4.14
CA LYS A 189 -10.47 15.46 -4.19
C LYS A 189 -10.04 15.06 -5.59
N GLU A 190 -8.94 14.32 -5.66
CA GLU A 190 -8.37 13.81 -6.89
C GLU A 190 -9.09 12.52 -7.31
N GLU A 191 -9.21 12.29 -8.62
CA GLU A 191 -9.69 11.02 -9.19
C GLU A 191 -8.54 10.17 -9.75
N ASP A 192 -7.32 10.72 -9.71
CA ASP A 192 -6.09 10.11 -10.18
C ASP A 192 -4.94 10.40 -9.20
N LEU A 193 -4.22 9.36 -8.78
CA LEU A 193 -3.05 9.47 -7.90
C LEU A 193 -1.91 10.28 -8.55
N PHE A 194 -1.89 10.35 -9.87
CA PHE A 194 -0.87 11.07 -10.64
C PHE A 194 -1.24 12.52 -10.95
N GLN A 195 -2.41 13.00 -10.51
CA GLN A 195 -2.86 14.36 -10.76
C GLN A 195 -1.80 15.40 -10.34
N GLY A 196 -1.48 16.34 -11.24
CA GLY A 196 -0.46 17.37 -11.01
C GLY A 196 1.00 16.95 -11.28
N LEU A 197 1.27 15.67 -11.56
CA LEU A 197 2.56 15.22 -12.08
C LEU A 197 2.69 15.55 -13.57
N ARG A 198 3.93 15.76 -14.03
CA ARG A 198 4.29 16.00 -15.43
C ARG A 198 5.19 14.89 -15.94
#